data_AF-A0A7X7QUN5-F1
#
_entry.id   AF-A0A7X7QUN5-F1
#
_cell.length_a   1.000
_cell.length_b   1.000
_cell.length_c   1.000
_cell.angle_alpha   90.00
_cell.angle_beta   90.00
_cell.angle_gamma   90.00
#
_symmetry.space_group_name_H-M   'P 1'
#
loop_
_entity.id
_entity.type
_entity.pdbx_description
1 polymer ?
#
loop_
_entity_poly.entity_id
_entity_poly.type
_entity_poly.pdbx_seq_one_letter_code
_entity_poly.pdbx_strand_id
1 'polypeptide(L)'
;MYRRYGKRLLDISISATALLLLSPLLALILIAAFFNNRGHVFFIQERPGKHGKIFRIFKLKTMRDIYDAQGQPLPDEERLTNFGKFIRKFSLDELFQLINVLRGDMSLIGPRPLLVQYLPLYSARDMRRHEVRP
;
A
#
# COMPACT_ATOMS: atom_id res chain seq x y z
N MET A 1 -17.22 -9.20 21.27
CA MET A 1 -15.98 -10.01 21.28
C MET A 1 -15.24 -9.99 19.94
N TYR A 2 -15.89 -10.31 18.81
CA TYR A 2 -15.29 -10.35 17.47
C TYR A 2 -14.60 -9.05 17.02
N ARG A 3 -15.30 -7.90 17.05
CA ARG A 3 -14.74 -6.60 16.61
C ARG A 3 -13.51 -6.15 17.42
N ARG A 4 -13.38 -6.58 18.68
CA ARG A 4 -12.34 -6.12 19.60
C ARG A 4 -11.10 -7.02 19.57
N TYR A 5 -11.28 -8.35 19.45
CA TYR A 5 -10.18 -9.33 19.51
C TYR A 5 -10.16 -10.30 18.32
N GLY A 6 -11.29 -10.92 17.98
CA GLY A 6 -11.35 -11.95 16.93
C GLY A 6 -10.93 -11.43 15.54
N LYS A 7 -11.36 -10.22 15.17
CA LYS A 7 -10.99 -9.59 13.90
C LYS A 7 -9.47 -9.41 13.78
N ARG A 8 -8.81 -8.98 14.87
CA ARG A 8 -7.37 -8.74 14.86
C ARG A 8 -6.57 -10.04 14.71
N LEU A 9 -7.00 -11.10 15.39
CA LEU A 9 -6.37 -12.41 15.25
C LEU A 9 -6.52 -12.95 13.82
N LEU A 10 -7.70 -12.83 13.22
CA LEU A 10 -7.91 -13.22 11.82
C LEU A 10 -7.05 -12.41 10.85
N ASP A 11 -7.00 -11.08 11.02
CA ASP A 11 -6.17 -10.20 10.20
C ASP A 11 -4.69 -10.64 10.24
N ILE A 12 -4.18 -10.95 11.43
CA ILE A 12 -2.79 -11.41 11.61
C ILE A 12 -2.59 -12.80 11.00
N SER A 13 -3.43 -13.79 11.36
CA SER A 13 -3.26 -15.18 10.92
C SER A 13 -3.33 -15.31 9.40
N ILE A 14 -4.27 -14.63 8.75
CA ILE A 14 -4.42 -14.67 7.29
C ILE A 14 -3.25 -13.94 6.63
N SER A 15 -2.88 -12.74 7.11
CA SER A 15 -1.76 -11.98 6.52
C SER A 15 -0.42 -12.67 6.69
N ALA A 16 -0.16 -13.28 7.85
CA ALA A 16 1.06 -14.04 8.11
C ALA A 16 1.14 -15.28 7.22
N THR A 17 0.05 -16.04 7.12
CA THR A 17 -0.04 -17.21 6.24
C THR A 17 0.16 -16.82 4.78
N ALA A 18 -0.51 -15.75 4.32
CA ALA A 18 -0.36 -15.26 2.95
C ALA A 18 1.07 -14.81 2.65
N LEU A 19 1.71 -14.05 3.55
CA LEU A 19 3.10 -13.63 3.38
C LEU A 19 4.07 -14.81 3.36
N LEU A 20 3.83 -15.84 4.19
CA LEU A 20 4.65 -17.04 4.21
C LEU A 20 4.54 -17.81 2.89
N LEU A 21 3.31 -18.09 2.44
CA LEU A 21 3.05 -18.82 1.19
C LEU A 21 3.52 -18.05 -0.05
N LEU A 22 3.37 -16.73 -0.05
CA LEU A 22 3.79 -15.86 -1.16
C LEU A 22 5.26 -15.45 -1.08
N SER A 23 5.98 -15.75 0.00
CA SER A 23 7.37 -15.34 0.19
C SER A 23 8.31 -15.64 -0.99
N PRO A 24 8.28 -16.82 -1.66
CA PRO A 24 9.12 -17.06 -2.83
C PRO A 24 8.77 -16.14 -3.99
N LEU A 25 7.48 -15.91 -4.24
CA LEU A 25 7.02 -14.99 -5.29
C LEU A 25 7.41 -13.54 -4.96
N LEU A 26 7.22 -13.11 -3.71
CA LEU A 26 7.59 -11.77 -3.27
C LEU A 26 9.09 -11.54 -3.39
N ALA A 27 9.93 -12.54 -3.08
CA ALA A 27 11.37 -12.45 -3.28
C ALA A 27 11.74 -12.23 -4.76
N LEU A 28 11.15 -13.00 -5.68
CA LEU A 28 11.35 -12.82 -7.12
C LEU A 28 10.92 -11.43 -7.60
N ILE A 29 9.76 -10.97 -7.14
CA ILE A 29 9.24 -9.63 -7.48
C ILE A 29 10.17 -8.53 -6.94
N LEU A 30 10.68 -8.66 -5.71
CA LEU A 30 11.62 -7.70 -5.12
C LEU A 30 12.91 -7.62 -5.92
N ILE A 31 13.48 -8.76 -6.33
CA ILE A 31 14.68 -8.81 -7.16
C ILE A 31 14.41 -8.13 -8.51
N ALA A 32 13.32 -8.49 -9.18
CA ALA A 32 12.95 -7.87 -10.45
C ALA A 32 12.72 -6.36 -10.32
N ALA A 33 12.05 -5.92 -9.25
CA ALA A 33 11.81 -4.50 -8.96
C ALA A 33 13.11 -3.75 -8.64
N PHE A 34 14.08 -4.39 -7.97
CA PHE A 34 15.37 -3.80 -7.66
C PHE A 34 16.12 -3.41 -8.93
N PHE A 35 16.20 -4.32 -9.90
CA PHE A 35 16.84 -4.04 -11.19
C PHE A 35 16.05 -3.04 -12.05
N ASN A 36 14.72 -3.13 -12.07
CA ASN A 36 13.89 -2.24 -12.88
C ASN A 36 13.86 -0.79 -12.36
N ASN A 37 13.94 -0.60 -11.04
CA ASN A 37 13.80 0.69 -10.38
C ASN A 37 15.12 1.24 -9.81
N ARG A 38 16.27 0.73 -10.26
CA ARG A 38 17.62 1.19 -9.83
C ARG A 38 17.78 1.20 -8.31
N GLY A 39 17.32 0.14 -7.64
CA GLY A 39 17.40 -0.01 -6.19
C GLY A 39 16.24 0.58 -5.38
N HIS A 40 15.41 1.45 -5.96
CA HIS A 40 14.25 2.02 -5.27
C HIS A 40 13.01 1.15 -5.42
N VAL A 41 12.91 0.10 -4.60
CA VAL A 41 11.87 -0.93 -4.76
C VAL A 41 10.50 -0.49 -4.25
N PHE A 42 10.47 0.21 -3.11
CA PHE A 42 9.22 0.58 -2.45
C PHE A 42 8.82 2.02 -2.77
N PHE A 43 7.53 2.19 -3.03
CA PHE A 43 6.85 3.46 -3.03
C PHE A 43 6.03 3.56 -1.75
N ILE A 44 6.42 4.47 -0.86
CA ILE A 44 5.81 4.63 0.45
C ILE A 44 5.01 5.92 0.46
N GLN A 45 3.72 5.82 0.82
CA GLN A 45 2.85 6.99 0.91
C GLN A 45 2.26 7.13 2.31
N GLU A 46 1.98 8.37 2.72
CA GLU A 46 1.25 8.64 3.95
C GLU A 46 -0.25 8.51 3.73
N ARG A 47 -0.91 7.88 4.71
CA ARG A 47 -2.35 7.62 4.69
C ARG A 47 -2.95 7.77 6.09
N PRO A 48 -4.18 8.28 6.21
CA PRO A 48 -4.90 8.32 7.48
C PRO A 48 -5.44 6.94 7.84
N GLY A 49 -5.06 6.47 9.02
CA GLY A 49 -5.49 5.21 9.62
C GLY A 49 -6.64 5.38 10.59
N LYS A 50 -6.68 4.49 11.59
CA LYS A 50 -7.67 4.55 12.67
C LYS A 50 -7.50 5.85 13.47
N HIS A 51 -8.60 6.53 13.76
CA HIS A 51 -8.72 7.84 14.40
C HIS A 51 -7.92 8.94 13.69
N GLY A 52 -7.72 8.82 12.37
CA GLY A 52 -6.97 9.79 11.58
C GLY A 52 -5.45 9.72 11.78
N LYS A 53 -4.95 8.77 12.58
CA LYS A 53 -3.51 8.60 12.80
C LYS A 53 -2.81 8.26 11.48
N ILE A 54 -1.82 9.05 11.10
CA ILE A 54 -1.08 8.84 9.86
C ILE A 54 -0.20 7.60 9.98
N PHE A 55 -0.23 6.76 8.95
CA PHE A 55 0.67 5.62 8.78
C PHE A 55 1.26 5.61 7.36
N ARG A 56 2.33 4.85 7.20
CA ARG A 56 3.03 4.70 5.92
C ARG A 56 2.57 3.42 5.24
N ILE A 57 1.88 3.54 4.10
CA ILE A 57 1.44 2.39 3.30
C ILE A 57 2.59 1.94 2.39
N PHE A 58 2.84 0.62 2.36
CA PHE A 58 3.87 0.04 1.51
C PHE A 58 3.27 -0.39 0.17
N LYS A 59 3.86 0.09 -0.93
CA LYS A 59 3.58 -0.40 -2.28
C LYS A 59 4.88 -0.68 -3.02
N LEU A 60 4.84 -1.55 -4.03
CA LEU A 60 5.95 -1.62 -4.97
C LEU A 60 5.94 -0.42 -5.90
N LYS A 61 7.13 0.09 -6.18
CA LYS A 61 7.32 1.13 -7.18
C LYS A 61 7.15 0.54 -8.57
N THR A 62 6.21 1.06 -9.33
CA THR A 62 5.91 0.59 -10.70
C THR A 62 6.26 1.61 -11.78
N MET A 63 6.62 2.83 -11.39
CA MET A 63 6.90 3.94 -12.30
C MET A 63 8.33 4.42 -12.10
N ARG A 64 8.97 4.83 -13.20
CA ARG A 64 10.30 5.44 -13.16
C ARG A 64 10.22 6.90 -12.70
N ASP A 65 11.29 7.36 -12.08
CA ASP A 65 11.48 8.77 -11.71
C ASP A 65 12.15 9.49 -12.88
N ILE A 66 11.35 9.83 -13.89
CA ILE A 66 11.80 10.59 -15.04
C ILE A 66 11.08 11.93 -15.03
N TYR A 67 11.85 13.00 -15.19
CA TYR A 67 11.40 14.39 -15.14
C TYR A 67 11.78 15.10 -16.43
N ASP A 68 11.01 16.10 -16.81
CA ASP A 68 11.32 17.00 -17.92
C ASP A 68 12.42 18.01 -17.53
N ALA A 69 12.76 18.90 -18.48
CA ALA A 69 13.78 19.94 -18.29
C ALA A 69 13.38 20.97 -17.22
N GLN A 70 12.09 21.06 -16.88
CA GLN A 70 11.51 21.95 -15.88
C GLN A 70 11.38 21.27 -14.50
N GLY A 71 11.81 20.01 -14.39
CA GLY A 71 11.75 19.22 -13.15
C GLY A 71 10.35 18.67 -12.84
N GLN A 72 9.40 18.73 -13.77
CA GLN A 72 8.10 18.10 -13.61
C GLN A 72 8.17 16.62 -14.02
N PRO A 73 7.46 15.72 -13.34
CA PRO A 73 7.43 14.32 -13.73
C PRO A 73 6.83 14.18 -15.13
N LEU A 74 7.46 13.38 -15.99
CA LEU A 74 6.93 13.07 -17.31
C LEU A 74 5.54 12.40 -17.22
N PRO A 75 4.77 12.37 -18.33
CA PRO A 75 3.50 11.66 -18.39
C PRO A 75 3.60 10.21 -17.92
N ASP A 76 2.51 9.71 -17.32
CA ASP A 76 2.45 8.35 -16.78
C ASP A 76 2.80 7.27 -17.82
N GLU A 77 2.44 7.49 -19.08
CA GLU A 77 2.70 6.59 -20.21
C GLU A 77 4.20 6.38 -20.47
N GLU A 78 5.01 7.43 -20.29
CA GLU A 78 6.45 7.40 -20.46
C GLU A 78 7.17 6.83 -19.23
N ARG A 79 6.56 7.00 -18.05
CA ARG A 79 7.14 6.53 -16.77
C ARG A 79 6.78 5.09 -16.46
N LEU A 80 5.71 4.54 -17.02
CA LEU A 80 5.21 3.20 -16.72
C LEU A 80 5.86 2.13 -17.63
N THR A 81 6.73 1.32 -17.04
CA THR A 81 7.42 0.23 -17.76
C THR A 81 6.52 -0.98 -17.99
N ASN A 82 6.91 -1.88 -18.90
CA ASN A 82 6.21 -3.17 -19.08
C ASN A 82 6.18 -3.99 -17.79
N PHE A 83 7.26 -3.96 -17.00
CA PHE A 83 7.29 -4.53 -15.65
C PHE A 83 6.24 -3.87 -14.74
N GLY A 84 6.19 -2.53 -14.71
CA GLY A 84 5.19 -1.79 -13.94
C GLY A 84 3.75 -2.10 -14.35
N LYS A 85 3.49 -2.22 -15.66
CA LYS A 85 2.19 -2.64 -16.22
C LYS A 85 1.81 -4.03 -15.73
N PHE A 86 2.74 -4.99 -15.77
CA PHE A 86 2.52 -6.35 -15.27
C PHE A 86 2.20 -6.36 -13.77
N ILE A 87 3.01 -5.69 -12.95
CA ILE A 87 2.81 -5.60 -11.50
C ILE A 87 1.43 -5.03 -11.18
N ARG A 88 1.01 -3.93 -11.83
CA ARG A 88 -0.32 -3.32 -11.62
C ARG A 88 -1.46 -4.21 -12.11
N LYS A 89 -1.31 -4.86 -13.26
CA LYS A 89 -2.34 -5.74 -13.84
C LYS A 89 -2.73 -6.87 -12.88
N PHE A 90 -1.75 -7.41 -12.17
CA PHE A 90 -1.96 -8.47 -11.18
C PHE A 90 -2.06 -7.95 -9.74
N SER A 91 -2.14 -6.62 -9.53
CA SER A 91 -2.18 -5.97 -8.20
C SER A 91 -1.04 -6.39 -7.27
N LEU A 92 0.10 -6.78 -7.84
CA LEU A 92 1.26 -7.25 -7.10
C LEU A 92 1.92 -6.11 -6.30
N ASP A 93 1.68 -4.86 -6.71
CA ASP A 93 2.18 -3.68 -5.97
C ASP A 93 1.55 -3.52 -4.59
N GLU A 94 0.39 -4.11 -4.36
CA GLU A 94 -0.35 -3.98 -3.10
C GLU A 94 -0.04 -5.10 -2.10
N LEU A 95 0.63 -6.18 -2.50
CA LEU A 95 0.89 -7.34 -1.62
C LEU A 95 1.69 -6.97 -0.36
N PHE A 96 2.57 -5.98 -0.45
CA PHE A 96 3.35 -5.51 0.70
C PHE A 96 2.51 -4.77 1.76
N GLN A 97 1.26 -4.40 1.45
CA GLN A 97 0.32 -3.87 2.44
C GLN A 97 -0.08 -4.92 3.48
N LEU A 98 0.11 -6.23 3.21
CA LEU A 98 -0.06 -7.28 4.24
C LEU A 98 0.88 -7.04 5.44
N ILE A 99 2.03 -6.39 5.24
CA ILE A 99 2.90 -5.97 6.33
C ILE A 99 2.24 -4.87 7.18
N ASN A 100 1.52 -3.92 6.56
CA ASN A 100 0.73 -2.92 7.29
C ASN A 100 -0.39 -3.57 8.11
N VAL A 101 -1.00 -4.64 7.60
CA VAL A 101 -1.96 -5.44 8.36
C VAL A 101 -1.25 -6.09 9.55
N LEU A 102 -0.11 -6.75 9.37
CA LEU A 102 0.63 -7.34 10.49
C LEU A 102 1.05 -6.30 11.55
N ARG A 103 1.48 -5.11 11.14
CA ARG A 103 1.82 -3.98 12.04
C ARG A 103 0.62 -3.40 12.79
N GLY A 104 -0.60 -3.64 12.28
CA GLY A 104 -1.83 -3.13 12.88
C GLY A 104 -2.21 -1.73 12.44
N ASP A 105 -1.58 -1.24 11.37
CA ASP A 105 -1.94 0.01 10.69
C ASP A 105 -3.22 -0.18 9.86
N MET A 106 -3.34 -1.35 9.23
CA MET A 106 -4.46 -1.76 8.38
C MET A 106 -5.15 -3.03 8.90
N SER A 107 -6.26 -3.36 8.27
CA SER A 107 -7.06 -4.58 8.44
C SER A 107 -7.35 -5.17 7.06
N LEU A 108 -7.59 -6.48 6.96
CA LEU A 108 -7.92 -7.10 5.66
C LEU A 108 -9.26 -6.60 5.11
N ILE A 109 -10.17 -6.22 6.01
CA ILE A 109 -11.48 -5.66 5.68
C ILE A 109 -11.63 -4.33 6.41
N GLY A 110 -11.65 -3.23 5.66
CA GLY A 110 -11.75 -1.88 6.17
C GLY A 110 -11.98 -0.85 5.06
N PRO A 111 -12.23 0.41 5.41
CA PRO A 111 -12.40 1.49 4.44
C PRO A 111 -11.08 1.82 3.75
N ARG A 112 -11.10 2.00 2.43
CA ARG A 112 -9.91 2.37 1.66
C ARG A 112 -9.20 3.61 2.27
N PRO A 113 -7.89 3.55 2.54
CA PRO A 113 -7.15 4.69 3.04
C PRO A 113 -6.93 5.71 1.91
N LEU A 114 -7.54 6.89 2.05
CA LEU A 114 -7.44 7.97 1.05
C LEU A 114 -6.30 8.94 1.37
N LEU A 115 -6.10 9.97 0.55
CA LEU A 115 -5.01 10.93 0.75
C LEU A 115 -5.21 11.74 2.04
N VAL A 116 -4.11 12.07 2.72
CA VAL A 116 -4.11 12.87 3.96
C VAL A 116 -4.79 14.23 3.75
N GLN A 117 -4.66 14.80 2.54
CA GLN A 117 -5.28 16.08 2.14
C GLN A 117 -6.81 16.10 2.26
N TYR A 118 -7.47 14.94 2.36
CA TYR A 118 -8.92 14.88 2.53
C TYR A 118 -9.37 14.97 3.99
N LEU A 119 -8.48 14.75 4.96
CA LEU A 119 -8.83 14.89 6.38
C LEU A 119 -9.50 16.23 6.73
N PRO A 120 -8.99 17.40 6.30
CA PRO A 120 -9.65 18.67 6.61
C PRO A 120 -10.97 18.89 5.87
N LEU A 121 -11.26 18.10 4.82
CA LEU A 121 -12.46 18.23 4.01
C LEU A 121 -13.63 17.36 4.52
N TYR A 122 -13.39 16.49 5.50
CA TYR A 122 -14.40 15.56 5.99
C TYR A 122 -15.39 16.23 6.93
N SER A 123 -16.67 15.95 6.72
CA SER A 123 -17.70 16.23 7.72
C SER A 123 -17.53 15.32 8.95
N ALA A 124 -18.18 15.67 10.07
CA ALA A 124 -18.21 14.80 11.25
C ALA A 124 -18.73 13.39 10.93
N ARG A 125 -19.63 13.27 9.94
CA ARG A 125 -20.14 11.98 9.46
C ARG A 125 -19.08 11.20 8.68
N ASP A 126 -18.34 11.86 7.80
CA ASP A 126 -17.31 11.21 6.98
C ASP A 126 -16.13 10.73 7.84
N MET A 127 -15.78 11.50 8.87
CA MET A 127 -14.74 11.16 9.84
C MET A 127 -14.96 9.81 10.52
N ARG A 128 -16.21 9.34 10.60
CA ARG A 128 -16.55 8.02 11.16
C ARG A 128 -15.89 6.85 10.43
N ARG A 129 -15.49 7.03 9.16
CA ARG A 129 -14.70 6.02 8.43
C ARG A 129 -13.39 5.66 9.15
N HIS A 130 -12.83 6.60 9.90
CA HIS A 130 -11.60 6.39 10.66
C HIS A 130 -11.83 5.73 12.03
N GLU A 131 -13.06 5.38 12.43
CA GLU A 131 -13.32 4.66 13.69
C GLU A 131 -12.73 3.24 13.71
N VAL A 132 -12.46 2.68 12.53
CA VAL A 132 -11.87 1.36 12.33
C VAL A 132 -10.56 1.46 11.56
N ARG A 133 -9.75 0.40 11.60
CA ARG A 133 -8.55 0.33 10.75
C ARG A 133 -8.99 0.29 9.28
N PRO A 134 -8.35 1.07 8.40
CA PRO A 134 -8.54 0.93 6.97
C PRO A 134 -8.18 -0.47 6.49
#